data_AF-A0A317HEQ6-F1
#
_entry.id   AF-A0A317HEQ6-F1
#
_cell.length_a   1.000
_cell.length_b   1.000
_cell.length_c   1.000
_cell.angle_alpha   90.00
_cell.angle_beta   90.00
_cell.angle_gamma   90.00
#
_symmetry.space_group_name_H-M   'P 1'
#
loop_
_entity.id
_entity.type
_entity.pdbx_description
1 polymer ?
#
loop_
_entity_poly.entity_id
_entity_poly.type
_entity_poly.pdbx_seq_one_letter_code
_entity_poly.pdbx_strand_id
1 'polypeptide(L)'
;MQISDIKDKVAVQLQCSWSFAEGRGIGWSTSVPLDIPSHELDAVLDKLRLAIERQDYWYKYNSIETLVAREEERLAKTISNLKSIDERYEGQLDRMTRDDRDVRKNLVGTLFTQNRDLEIYRAQMADIKARLNGQGA
;
A
#
# COMPACT_ATOMS: atom_id res chain seq x y z
N MET A 1 -33.26 -30.78 -2.62
CA MET A 1 -32.01 -30.26 -3.21
C MET A 1 -31.52 -31.31 -4.19
N GLN A 2 -31.81 -31.13 -5.48
CA GLN A 2 -31.51 -32.12 -6.52
C GLN A 2 -30.04 -32.02 -6.96
N ILE A 3 -29.41 -33.16 -7.20
CA ILE A 3 -28.02 -33.33 -7.65
C ILE A 3 -27.89 -33.06 -9.18
N SER A 4 -28.94 -32.51 -9.82
CA SER A 4 -28.99 -32.26 -11.27
C SER A 4 -28.20 -31.02 -11.71
N ASP A 5 -28.04 -30.01 -10.85
CA ASP A 5 -27.59 -28.68 -11.31
C ASP A 5 -26.06 -28.55 -11.40
N ILE A 6 -25.32 -29.61 -11.09
CA ILE A 6 -23.84 -29.63 -11.12
C ILE A 6 -23.30 -30.14 -12.47
N LYS A 7 -24.12 -30.79 -13.31
CA LYS A 7 -23.62 -31.46 -14.53
C LYS A 7 -23.30 -30.52 -15.71
N ASP A 8 -23.78 -29.28 -15.69
CA ASP A 8 -23.71 -28.39 -16.86
C ASP A 8 -22.68 -27.25 -16.72
N LYS A 9 -21.80 -27.30 -15.71
CA LYS A 9 -20.80 -26.25 -15.45
C LYS A 9 -19.41 -26.84 -15.23
N VAL A 10 -18.39 -26.24 -15.84
CA VAL A 10 -16.97 -26.52 -15.62
C VAL A 10 -16.40 -25.48 -14.66
N ALA A 11 -15.68 -25.93 -13.63
CA ALA A 11 -14.89 -25.03 -12.81
C ALA A 11 -13.65 -24.57 -13.58
N VAL A 12 -13.55 -23.26 -13.83
CA VAL A 12 -12.37 -22.62 -14.38
C VAL A 12 -11.59 -22.01 -13.22
N GLN A 13 -10.39 -22.51 -12.99
CA GLN A 13 -9.48 -21.98 -11.99
C GLN A 13 -8.36 -21.20 -12.68
N LEU A 14 -8.26 -19.92 -12.37
CA LEU A 14 -7.09 -19.09 -12.69
C LEU A 14 -6.16 -19.11 -11.49
N GLN A 15 -5.08 -19.88 -11.62
CA GLN A 15 -4.01 -19.88 -10.64
C GLN A 15 -2.97 -18.84 -11.05
N CYS A 16 -3.00 -17.68 -10.39
CA CYS A 16 -1.93 -16.69 -10.53
C CYS A 16 -0.86 -16.96 -9.46
N SER A 17 0.28 -17.49 -9.89
CA SER A 17 1.47 -17.56 -9.05
C SER A 17 2.09 -16.16 -8.96
N TRP A 18 1.72 -15.38 -7.95
CA TRP A 18 2.44 -14.15 -7.62
C TRP A 18 3.23 -14.33 -6.33
N SER A 19 4.51 -13.95 -6.38
CA SER A 19 5.40 -13.95 -5.23
C SER A 19 5.49 -12.53 -4.67
N PHE A 20 4.92 -12.29 -3.48
CA PHE A 20 5.32 -11.16 -2.64
C PHE A 20 5.54 -11.68 -1.23
N ALA A 21 6.81 -11.68 -0.81
CA ALA A 21 7.36 -11.87 0.54
C ALA A 21 6.97 -13.11 1.40
N GLU A 22 5.82 -13.76 1.17
CA GLU A 22 5.27 -14.79 2.08
C GLU A 22 4.97 -16.13 1.40
N GLY A 23 5.25 -16.27 0.10
CA GLY A 23 5.15 -17.57 -0.59
C GLY A 23 3.75 -18.18 -0.71
N ARG A 24 2.67 -17.43 -0.44
CA ARG A 24 1.30 -17.91 -0.59
C ARG A 24 0.71 -17.46 -1.92
N GLY A 25 0.44 -18.42 -2.80
CA GLY A 25 -0.33 -18.17 -4.03
C GLY A 25 -1.81 -17.96 -3.69
N ILE A 26 -2.40 -16.88 -4.20
CA ILE A 26 -3.85 -16.69 -4.21
C ILE A 26 -4.36 -17.26 -5.53
N GLY A 27 -5.28 -18.21 -5.45
CA GLY A 27 -5.99 -18.76 -6.61
C GLY A 27 -7.39 -18.16 -6.68
N TRP A 28 -7.81 -17.74 -7.88
CA TRP A 28 -9.19 -17.34 -8.13
C TRP A 28 -9.86 -18.43 -8.96
N SER A 29 -11.05 -18.86 -8.54
CA SER A 29 -11.84 -19.83 -9.29
C SER A 29 -13.23 -19.28 -9.55
N THR A 30 -13.76 -19.63 -10.71
CA THR A 30 -15.15 -19.39 -11.08
C THR A 30 -15.69 -20.64 -11.76
N SER A 31 -17.00 -20.73 -11.95
CA SER A 31 -17.64 -21.80 -12.72
C SER A 31 -18.30 -21.21 -13.94
N VAL A 32 -18.02 -21.78 -15.11
CA VAL A 32 -18.63 -21.40 -16.39
C VAL A 32 -19.48 -22.56 -16.92
N PRO A 33 -20.53 -22.31 -17.70
CA PRO A 33 -21.25 -23.36 -18.40
C PRO A 33 -20.34 -24.20 -19.30
N LEU A 34 -20.65 -25.48 -19.49
CA LEU A 34 -19.84 -26.42 -20.28
C LEU A 34 -19.87 -26.10 -21.79
N ASP A 35 -20.91 -25.43 -22.24
CA ASP A 35 -21.18 -24.98 -23.61
C ASP A 35 -20.84 -23.50 -23.84
N ILE A 36 -20.11 -22.86 -22.91
CA ILE A 36 -19.77 -21.44 -23.02
C ILE A 36 -19.03 -21.16 -24.35
N PRO A 37 -19.51 -20.19 -25.16
CA PRO A 37 -18.79 -19.76 -26.36
C PRO A 37 -17.41 -19.18 -26.00
N SER A 38 -16.43 -19.36 -26.88
CA SER A 38 -15.05 -18.88 -26.63
C SER A 38 -14.97 -17.38 -26.30
N HIS A 39 -15.77 -16.55 -26.98
CA HIS A 39 -15.80 -15.10 -26.74
C HIS A 39 -16.39 -14.73 -25.37
N GLU A 40 -17.32 -15.52 -24.83
CA GLU A 40 -17.84 -15.32 -23.47
C GLU A 40 -16.84 -15.80 -22.41
N LEU A 41 -16.09 -16.88 -22.72
CA LEU A 41 -14.99 -17.33 -21.87
C LEU A 41 -13.89 -16.27 -21.78
N ASP A 42 -13.51 -15.65 -22.89
CA ASP A 42 -12.55 -14.54 -22.92
C ASP A 42 -13.03 -13.37 -22.03
N ALA A 43 -14.31 -13.01 -22.12
CA ALA A 43 -14.89 -11.98 -21.26
C ALA A 43 -14.88 -12.35 -19.76
N VAL A 44 -15.03 -13.64 -19.41
CA VAL A 44 -14.90 -14.12 -18.03
C VAL A 44 -13.45 -14.04 -17.56
N LEU A 45 -12.49 -14.43 -18.40
CA LEU A 45 -11.06 -14.37 -18.10
C LEU A 45 -10.59 -12.92 -17.92
N ASP A 46 -11.05 -12.00 -18.77
CA ASP A 46 -10.74 -10.57 -18.65
C ASP A 46 -11.28 -9.97 -17.36
N LYS A 47 -12.52 -10.32 -16.97
CA LYS A 47 -13.10 -9.89 -15.68
C LYS A 47 -12.29 -10.41 -14.49
N LEU A 48 -11.87 -11.67 -14.53
CA LEU A 48 -11.03 -12.25 -13.48
C LEU A 48 -9.66 -11.55 -13.41
N ARG A 49 -9.03 -11.30 -14.57
CA ARG A 49 -7.78 -10.56 -14.65
C ARG A 49 -7.90 -9.16 -14.04
N LEU A 50 -8.94 -8.40 -14.39
CA LEU A 50 -9.18 -7.07 -13.82
C LEU A 50 -9.39 -7.11 -12.30
N ALA A 51 -10.10 -8.13 -11.79
CA ALA A 51 -10.28 -8.32 -10.36
C ALA A 51 -8.95 -8.59 -9.64
N ILE A 52 -8.07 -9.39 -10.25
CA ILE A 52 -6.72 -9.69 -9.75
C ILE A 52 -5.86 -8.42 -9.72
N GLU A 53 -5.83 -7.67 -10.81
CA GLU A 53 -5.08 -6.41 -10.90
C GLU A 53 -5.55 -5.41 -9.84
N ARG A 54 -6.87 -5.27 -9.65
CA ARG A 54 -7.45 -4.39 -8.62
C ARG A 54 -7.05 -4.83 -7.20
N GLN A 55 -7.03 -6.13 -6.93
CA GLN A 55 -6.61 -6.66 -5.63
C GLN A 55 -5.12 -6.39 -5.35
N ASP A 56 -4.25 -6.51 -6.36
CA ASP A 56 -2.82 -6.17 -6.24
C ASP A 56 -2.63 -4.68 -5.88
N TYR A 57 -3.31 -3.78 -6.57
CA TYR A 57 -3.27 -2.35 -6.25
C TYR A 57 -3.81 -2.06 -4.84
N TRP A 58 -4.85 -2.77 -4.39
CA TRP A 58 -5.38 -2.63 -3.03
C TRP A 58 -4.36 -3.06 -1.96
N TYR A 59 -3.67 -4.17 -2.16
CA TYR A 59 -2.59 -4.59 -1.24
C TYR A 59 -1.44 -3.60 -1.21
N LYS A 60 -1.00 -3.11 -2.38
CA LYS A 60 0.04 -2.08 -2.47
C LYS A 60 -0.37 -0.80 -1.75
N TYR A 61 -1.62 -0.37 -1.91
CA TYR A 61 -2.17 0.79 -1.21
C TYR A 61 -2.10 0.62 0.31
N ASN A 62 -2.62 -0.48 0.86
CA ASN A 62 -2.62 -0.72 2.31
C ASN A 62 -1.20 -0.85 2.89
N SER A 63 -0.28 -1.44 2.13
CA SER A 63 1.14 -1.52 2.51
C SER A 63 1.75 -0.13 2.66
N ILE A 64 1.53 0.75 1.69
CA ILE A 64 2.02 2.14 1.74
C ILE A 64 1.31 2.95 2.81
N GLU A 65 0.00 2.79 2.99
CA GLU A 65 -0.76 3.45 4.07
C GLU A 65 -0.17 3.11 5.45
N THR A 66 0.20 1.85 5.66
CA THR A 66 0.89 1.42 6.89
C THR A 66 2.25 2.09 7.06
N LEU A 67 3.02 2.25 5.97
CA LEU A 67 4.30 2.97 5.99
C LEU A 67 4.12 4.46 6.29
N VAL A 68 3.10 5.11 5.71
CA VAL A 68 2.76 6.50 5.99
C VAL A 68 2.47 6.69 7.47
N ALA A 69 1.59 5.88 8.06
CA ALA A 69 1.24 6.00 9.47
C ALA A 69 2.47 5.84 10.40
N ARG A 70 3.35 4.88 10.09
CA ARG A 70 4.60 4.67 10.83
C ARG A 70 5.56 5.85 10.70
N GLU A 71 5.69 6.41 9.51
CA GLU A 71 6.59 7.53 9.27
C GLU A 71 6.04 8.84 9.86
N GLU A 72 4.71 9.03 9.90
CA GLU A 72 4.05 10.13 10.62
C GLU A 72 4.32 10.06 12.13
N GLU A 73 4.23 8.86 12.73
CA GLU A 73 4.58 8.64 14.14
C GLU A 73 6.06 8.96 14.40
N ARG A 74 6.95 8.50 13.50
CA ARG A 74 8.40 8.77 13.58
C ARG A 74 8.69 10.27 13.49
N LEU A 75 8.05 10.98 12.56
CA LEU A 75 8.16 12.42 12.39
C LEU A 75 7.68 13.16 13.64
N ALA A 76 6.51 12.81 14.18
CA ALA A 76 5.95 13.42 15.38
C ALA A 76 6.91 13.29 16.58
N LYS A 77 7.53 12.13 16.74
CA LYS A 77 8.54 11.90 17.78
C LYS A 77 9.78 12.79 17.59
N THR A 78 10.29 12.91 16.36
CA THR A 78 11.43 13.79 16.06
C THR A 78 11.08 15.26 16.33
N ILE A 79 9.87 15.71 15.96
CA ILE A 79 9.39 17.08 16.24
C ILE A 79 9.34 17.31 17.75
N SER A 80 8.81 16.34 18.51
CA SER A 80 8.76 16.43 19.97
C SER A 80 10.15 16.54 20.59
N ASN A 81 11.12 15.74 20.12
CA ASN A 81 12.50 15.81 20.60
C ASN A 81 13.14 17.17 20.28
N LEU A 82 12.89 17.70 19.08
CA LEU A 82 13.40 19.01 18.68
C LEU A 82 12.81 20.13 19.56
N LYS A 83 11.49 20.11 19.81
CA LYS A 83 10.83 21.06 20.72
C LYS A 83 11.40 20.98 22.12
N SER A 84 11.63 19.77 22.64
CA SER A 84 12.21 19.60 23.98
C SER A 84 13.59 20.25 24.12
N ILE A 85 14.43 20.16 23.08
CA ILE A 85 15.73 20.85 23.06
C ILE A 85 15.53 22.36 22.96
N ASP A 86 14.65 22.83 22.07
CA ASP A 86 14.40 24.26 21.89
C ASP A 86 13.81 24.90 23.16
N GLU A 87 12.92 24.21 23.87
CA GLU A 87 12.33 24.64 25.14
C GLU A 87 13.35 24.71 26.27
N ARG A 88 14.27 23.75 26.38
CA ARG A 88 15.35 23.75 27.40
C ARG A 88 16.18 25.03 27.34
N TYR A 89 16.34 25.60 26.16
CA TYR A 89 17.15 26.78 25.91
C TYR A 89 16.30 28.02 25.59
N GLU A 90 14.98 27.97 25.76
CA GLU A 90 14.05 29.07 25.42
C GLU A 90 14.25 29.63 24.00
N GLY A 91 14.65 28.77 23.05
CA GLY A 91 14.99 29.15 21.67
C GLY A 91 16.32 29.90 21.51
N GLN A 92 17.10 30.08 22.57
CA GLN A 92 18.36 30.83 22.57
C GLN A 92 19.54 29.93 22.20
N LEU A 93 19.81 29.86 20.89
CA LEU A 93 20.86 29.02 20.31
C LEU A 93 22.28 29.36 20.80
N ASP A 94 22.51 30.60 21.23
CA ASP A 94 23.77 31.10 21.80
C ASP A 94 24.04 30.53 23.20
N ARG A 95 23.00 30.15 23.93
CA ARG A 95 23.09 29.50 25.24
C ARG A 95 23.25 27.98 25.16
N MET A 96 23.09 27.39 23.97
CA MET A 96 23.24 25.95 23.77
C MET A 96 24.71 25.52 23.82
N THR A 97 24.96 24.39 24.49
CA THR A 97 26.27 23.72 24.41
C THR A 97 26.56 23.32 22.95
N ARG A 98 27.84 23.06 22.63
CA ARG A 98 28.21 22.56 21.29
C ARG A 98 27.49 21.23 20.99
N ASP A 99 27.47 20.32 21.95
CA ASP A 99 26.88 18.99 21.79
C ASP A 99 25.37 19.08 21.54
N ASP A 100 24.65 19.94 22.27
CA ASP A 100 23.21 20.13 22.06
C ASP A 100 22.90 20.78 20.72
N ARG A 101 23.75 21.70 20.22
CA ARG A 101 23.61 22.24 18.86
C ARG A 101 23.79 21.17 17.79
N ASP A 102 24.74 20.27 17.99
CA ASP A 102 24.97 19.16 17.05
C ASP A 102 23.79 18.17 17.07
N VAL A 103 23.24 17.84 18.25
CA VAL A 103 22.02 17.04 18.37
C VAL A 103 20.85 17.72 17.67
N ARG A 104 20.62 19.01 17.95
CA ARG A 104 19.56 19.80 17.30
C ARG A 104 19.68 19.79 15.79
N LYS A 105 20.89 20.02 15.26
CA LYS A 105 21.17 20.00 13.82
C LYS A 105 20.87 18.63 13.20
N ASN A 106 21.25 17.55 13.88
CA ASN A 106 20.95 16.19 13.43
C ASN A 106 19.44 15.94 13.41
N LEU A 107 18.70 16.35 14.45
CA LEU A 107 17.24 16.22 14.48
C LEU A 107 16.58 17.01 13.34
N VAL A 108 17.03 18.23 13.07
CA VAL A 108 16.54 19.03 11.92
C VAL A 108 16.83 18.31 10.60
N GLY A 109 18.03 17.77 10.42
CA GLY A 109 18.37 16.97 9.23
C GLY A 109 17.48 15.73 9.08
N THR A 110 17.23 15.02 10.19
CA THR A 110 16.30 13.88 10.22
C THR A 110 14.89 14.30 9.84
N LEU A 111 14.36 15.42 10.37
CA LEU A 111 13.04 15.93 10.00
C LEU A 111 12.89 16.18 8.50
N PHE A 112 13.90 16.78 7.86
CA PHE A 112 13.87 17.01 6.41
C PHE A 112 13.75 15.71 5.62
N THR A 113 14.54 14.70 5.98
CA THR A 113 14.49 13.39 5.32
C THR A 113 13.14 12.70 5.56
N GLN A 114 12.67 12.66 6.81
CA GLN A 114 11.39 12.05 7.16
C GLN A 114 10.22 12.70 6.43
N ASN A 115 10.22 14.03 6.33
CA ASN A 115 9.15 14.76 5.63
C ASN A 115 9.18 14.49 4.12
N ARG A 116 10.38 14.44 3.52
CA ARG A 116 10.54 14.05 2.11
C ARG A 116 10.05 12.63 1.84
N ASP A 117 10.38 11.68 2.71
CA ASP A 117 9.94 10.29 2.57
C ASP A 117 8.41 10.19 2.66
N LEU A 118 7.78 10.93 3.57
CA LEU A 118 6.33 11.04 3.68
C LEU A 118 5.68 11.62 2.42
N GLU A 119 6.27 12.65 1.82
CA GLU A 119 5.78 13.22 0.55
C GLU A 119 5.82 12.17 -0.58
N ILE A 120 6.89 11.38 -0.66
CA ILE A 120 7.02 10.30 -1.64
C ILE A 120 5.96 9.23 -1.41
N TYR A 121 5.77 8.76 -0.17
CA TYR A 121 4.76 7.75 0.13
C TYR A 121 3.34 8.24 -0.15
N ARG A 122 3.02 9.49 0.21
CA ARG A 122 1.72 10.10 -0.10
C ARG A 122 1.49 10.25 -1.60
N ALA A 123 2.52 10.61 -2.37
CA ALA A 123 2.43 10.67 -3.82
C ALA A 123 2.19 9.28 -4.44
N GLN A 124 2.89 8.24 -3.98
CA GLN A 124 2.69 6.86 -4.42
C GLN A 124 1.28 6.36 -4.08
N MET A 125 0.80 6.65 -2.86
CA MET A 125 -0.54 6.31 -2.41
C MET A 125 -1.62 7.00 -3.26
N ALA A 126 -1.41 8.27 -3.64
CA ALA A 126 -2.30 8.99 -4.53
C ALA A 126 -2.34 8.40 -5.96
N ASP A 127 -1.19 8.01 -6.53
CA ASP A 127 -1.12 7.33 -7.84
C ASP A 127 -1.87 5.99 -7.81
N ILE A 128 -1.63 5.16 -6.80
CA ILE A 128 -2.32 3.87 -6.65
C ILE A 128 -3.82 4.08 -6.48
N LYS A 129 -4.24 5.07 -5.69
CA LYS A 129 -5.66 5.40 -5.49
C LYS A 129 -6.32 5.86 -6.79
N ALA A 130 -5.63 6.66 -7.59
CA ALA A 130 -6.12 7.08 -8.90
C ALA A 130 -6.31 5.88 -9.84
N ARG A 131 -5.37 4.93 -9.86
CA ARG A 131 -5.49 3.68 -10.64
C ARG A 131 -6.65 2.80 -10.16
N LEU A 132 -6.82 2.64 -8.84
CA LEU A 132 -7.93 1.89 -8.26
C LEU A 132 -9.30 2.49 -8.63
N ASN A 133 -9.41 3.82 -8.66
CA ASN A 133 -10.64 4.51 -9.04
C ASN A 133 -10.89 4.49 -10.55
N GLY A 134 -9.83 4.57 -11.36
CA GLY A 134 -9.92 4.51 -12.83
C GLY A 134 -10.27 3.12 -13.39
N GLN A 135 -10.07 2.06 -12.61
CA GLN A 135 -10.46 0.68 -12.96
C GLN A 135 -11.95 0.37 -12.67
N GLY A 136 -12.73 1.35 -12.20
CA GLY A 136 -14.14 1.20 -11.82
C GLY A 136 -15.18 1.76 -12.81
N ALA A 137 -14.76 2.24 -13.98
CA ALA A 137 -15.62 2.73 -15.07
C ALA A 137 -15.52 1.82 -16.30
#